data_AF-Q4TJ59-F1
#
_entry.id   AF-Q4TJ59-F1
#
_cell.length_a   1.000
_cell.length_b   1.000
_cell.length_c   1.000
_cell.angle_alpha   90.00
_cell.angle_beta   90.00
_cell.angle_gamma   90.00
#
_symmetry.space_group_name_H-M   'P 1'
#
loop_
_entity.id
_entity.type
_entity.pdbx_description
1 polymer ?
#
loop_
_entity_poly.entity_id
_entity_poly.type
_entity_poly.pdbx_seq_one_letter_code
_entity_poly.pdbx_strand_id
1 'polypeptide(L)'
;SELHSNHALEMQFESKTLEEYWCSAIVSFPGLCETALAVLIPFATTWLCESGFSTLLSIKTKSRNCLNAQADVRAAISNIVPCFERLISMK
;
A
#
# COMPACT_ATOMS: atom_id res chain seq x y z
N SER A 1 -3.63 34.18 12.40
CA SER A 1 -3.69 34.25 10.92
C SER A 1 -3.27 32.91 10.36
N GLU A 2 -4.02 32.36 9.41
CA GLU A 2 -3.89 31.00 8.85
C GLU A 2 -2.45 30.58 8.48
N LEU A 3 -1.59 31.54 8.14
CA LEU A 3 -0.14 31.37 7.94
C LEU A 3 0.59 30.65 9.09
N HIS A 4 0.23 30.93 10.35
CA HIS A 4 0.92 30.34 11.50
C HIS A 4 0.55 28.87 11.72
N SER A 5 -0.68 28.48 11.34
CA SER A 5 -1.12 27.08 11.35
C SER A 5 -0.48 26.29 10.22
N ASN A 6 -0.30 26.91 9.04
CA ASN A 6 0.30 26.22 7.90
C ASN A 6 1.78 25.89 8.15
N HIS A 7 2.54 26.85 8.68
CA HIS A 7 3.94 26.62 9.08
C HIS A 7 4.07 25.53 10.17
N ALA A 8 3.12 25.46 11.11
CA ALA A 8 3.11 24.41 12.12
C ALA A 8 2.82 23.02 11.54
N LEU A 9 2.00 22.93 10.50
CA LEU A 9 1.74 21.68 9.78
C LEU A 9 2.96 21.23 8.96
N GLU A 10 3.64 22.16 8.29
CA GLU A 10 4.89 21.89 7.58
C GLU A 10 5.97 21.33 8.51
N MET A 11 6.19 21.98 9.66
CA MET A 11 7.15 21.47 10.66
C MET A 11 6.77 20.09 11.20
N GLN A 12 5.47 19.78 11.33
CA GLN A 12 5.03 18.45 11.74
C GLN A 12 5.17 17.40 10.64
N PHE A 13 5.05 17.79 9.38
CA PHE A 13 5.27 16.91 8.25
C PHE A 13 6.76 16.51 8.13
N GLU A 14 7.67 17.45 8.37
CA GLU A 14 9.11 17.18 8.30
C GLU A 14 9.65 16.37 9.50
N SER A 15 8.97 16.42 10.65
CA SER A 15 9.44 15.80 11.89
C SER A 15 8.84 14.42 12.20
N LYS A 16 7.76 14.02 11.51
CA LYS A 16 7.04 12.76 11.75
C LYS A 16 7.15 11.82 10.55
N THR A 17 6.96 10.52 10.78
CA THR A 17 6.73 9.63 9.64
C THR A 17 5.41 9.98 8.96
N LEU A 18 5.26 9.57 7.69
CA LEU A 18 4.04 9.82 6.94
C LEU A 18 2.82 9.23 7.66
N GLU A 19 2.95 8.03 8.26
CA GLU A 19 1.85 7.41 9.01
C GLU A 19 1.49 8.22 10.27
N GLU A 20 2.50 8.61 11.05
CA GLU A 20 2.31 9.39 12.30
C GLU A 20 1.70 10.76 12.03
N TYR A 21 2.14 11.43 10.95
CA TYR A 21 1.60 12.70 10.52
C TYR A 21 0.10 12.57 10.21
N TRP A 22 -0.28 11.66 9.30
CA TRP A 22 -1.68 11.49 8.89
C TRP A 22 -2.57 10.98 10.01
N CYS A 23 -2.09 10.10 10.89
CA CYS A 23 -2.82 9.68 12.09
C CYS A 23 -3.15 10.87 13.00
N SER A 24 -2.20 11.78 13.22
CA SER A 24 -2.45 12.99 14.02
C SER A 24 -3.33 14.02 13.30
N ALA A 25 -3.19 14.13 11.98
CA ALA A 25 -3.96 15.02 11.13
C ALA A 25 -5.43 14.58 11.03
N ILE A 26 -5.73 13.28 11.05
CA ILE A 26 -7.11 12.75 11.06
C ILE A 26 -7.90 13.25 12.26
N VAL A 27 -7.26 13.33 13.43
CA VAL A 27 -7.90 13.80 14.66
C VAL A 27 -8.09 15.31 14.65
N SER A 28 -7.08 16.04 14.15
CA SER A 28 -7.06 17.50 14.17
C SER A 28 -7.84 18.14 13.01
N PHE A 29 -7.88 17.48 11.85
CA PHE A 29 -8.39 17.98 10.58
C PHE A 29 -9.12 16.90 9.76
N PRO A 30 -10.22 16.32 10.28
CA PRO A 30 -10.88 15.17 9.67
C PRO A 30 -11.34 15.41 8.24
N GLY A 31 -11.91 16.59 7.92
CA GLY A 31 -12.38 16.90 6.56
C GLY A 31 -11.25 17.07 5.53
N LEU A 32 -10.07 17.54 5.97
CA LEU A 32 -8.88 17.62 5.10
C LEU A 32 -8.39 16.20 4.77
N CYS A 33 -8.31 15.34 5.78
CA CYS A 33 -7.92 13.95 5.59
C CYS A 33 -8.92 13.17 4.74
N GLU A 34 -10.23 13.40 4.90
CA GLU A 34 -11.26 12.79 4.06
C GLU A 34 -11.05 13.14 2.58
N THR A 35 -10.80 14.42 2.28
CA THR A 35 -10.55 14.88 0.91
C THR A 35 -9.26 14.30 0.34
N ALA A 36 -8.18 14.29 1.13
CA ALA A 36 -6.90 13.71 0.71
C ALA A 36 -7.01 12.19 0.45
N LEU A 37 -7.70 11.46 1.32
CA LEU A 37 -7.93 10.02 1.16
C LEU A 37 -8.83 9.72 -0.04
N ALA A 38 -9.85 10.54 -0.31
CA ALA A 38 -10.69 10.39 -1.49
C ALA A 38 -9.90 10.49 -2.81
N VAL A 39 -8.79 11.23 -2.83
CA VAL A 39 -7.88 11.33 -3.99
C VAL A 39 -6.86 10.18 -4.01
N LEU A 40 -6.30 9.83 -2.85
CA LEU A 40 -5.23 8.82 -2.75
C LEU A 40 -5.73 7.38 -2.89
N ILE A 41 -6.92 7.06 -2.37
CA ILE A 41 -7.47 5.69 -2.38
C ILE A 41 -7.68 5.18 -3.82
N PRO A 42 -8.35 5.91 -4.74
CA PRO A 42 -8.51 5.46 -6.12
C PRO A 42 -7.16 5.20 -6.80
N PHE A 43 -6.15 6.02 -6.53
CA PHE A 43 -4.82 5.85 -7.13
C PHE A 43 -4.13 4.57 -6.65
N ALA A 44 -4.03 4.38 -5.33
CA ALA A 44 -3.41 3.19 -4.74
C ALA A 44 -4.15 1.91 -5.15
N THR A 45 -5.49 1.94 -5.14
CA THR A 45 -6.31 0.78 -5.52
C THR A 45 -6.20 0.47 -7.02
N THR A 46 -6.22 1.48 -7.89
CA THR A 46 -6.04 1.30 -9.34
C THR A 46 -4.67 0.70 -9.64
N TRP A 47 -3.59 1.25 -9.07
CA TRP A 47 -2.24 0.72 -9.28
C TRP A 47 -2.10 -0.73 -8.78
N LEU A 48 -2.65 -1.05 -7.60
CA LEU A 48 -2.64 -2.42 -7.08
C LEU A 48 -3.45 -3.37 -7.96
N CYS A 49 -4.61 -2.94 -8.46
CA CYS A 49 -5.41 -3.72 -9.40
C CYS A 49 -4.65 -3.96 -10.71
N GLU A 50 -4.08 -2.92 -11.32
CA GLU A 50 -3.29 -3.02 -12.55
C GLU A 50 -2.09 -3.96 -12.36
N SER A 51 -1.35 -3.81 -11.26
CA SER A 51 -0.22 -4.67 -10.91
C SER A 51 -0.65 -6.13 -10.71
N GLY A 52 -1.76 -6.36 -10.01
CA GLY A 52 -2.34 -7.68 -9.82
C GLY A 52 -2.78 -8.33 -11.14
N PHE A 53 -3.44 -7.58 -12.01
CA PHE A 53 -3.86 -8.05 -13.34
C PHE A 53 -2.66 -8.33 -14.25
N SER A 54 -1.64 -7.46 -14.24
CA SER A 54 -0.39 -7.67 -14.98
C SER A 54 0.33 -8.93 -14.51
N THR A 55 0.39 -9.14 -13.20
CA THR A 55 0.96 -10.35 -12.58
C THR A 55 0.18 -11.59 -12.99
N LEU A 56 -1.15 -11.56 -12.94
CA LEU A 56 -2.00 -12.65 -13.38
C LEU A 56 -1.82 -12.96 -14.87
N LEU A 57 -1.72 -11.93 -15.72
CA LEU A 57 -1.47 -12.08 -17.15
C LEU A 57 -0.09 -12.69 -17.41
N SER A 58 0.94 -12.26 -16.68
CA SER A 58 2.30 -12.81 -16.73
C SER A 58 2.33 -14.29 -16.32
N ILE A 59 1.66 -14.66 -15.23
CA ILE A 59 1.55 -16.06 -14.78
C ILE A 59 0.81 -16.89 -15.83
N LYS A 60 -0.33 -16.40 -16.33
CA LYS A 60 -1.11 -17.11 -17.35
C LYS A 60 -0.37 -17.31 -18.66
N THR A 61 0.43 -16.33 -19.09
CA THR A 61 1.17 -16.40 -20.37
C THR A 61 2.46 -17.22 -20.26
N LYS A 62 3.09 -17.27 -19.08
CA LYS A 62 4.35 -18.01 -18.85
C LYS A 62 4.15 -19.40 -18.27
N SER A 63 3.02 -19.68 -17.62
CA SER A 63 2.74 -20.99 -17.04
C SER A 63 2.17 -21.94 -18.09
N ARG A 64 3.04 -22.76 -18.69
CA ARG A 64 2.65 -23.94 -19.50
C ARG A 64 2.35 -25.19 -18.65
N ASN A 65 2.42 -25.09 -17.31
CA ASN A 65 2.18 -26.19 -16.38
C ASN A 65 1.01 -25.84 -15.43
N CYS A 66 0.27 -26.83 -14.95
CA CYS A 66 -0.93 -26.71 -14.10
C CYS A 66 -0.68 -26.04 -12.72
N LEU A 67 -0.30 -24.76 -12.70
CA LEU A 67 -0.13 -23.96 -11.49
C LEU A 67 -1.44 -23.24 -11.13
N ASN A 68 -1.69 -23.14 -9.82
CA ASN A 68 -2.89 -22.48 -9.29
C ASN A 68 -2.69 -20.96 -9.26
N ALA A 69 -3.22 -20.29 -10.29
CA ALA A 69 -3.06 -18.85 -10.50
C ALA A 69 -3.39 -17.98 -9.27
N GLN A 70 -4.34 -18.39 -8.42
CA GLN A 70 -4.72 -17.58 -7.26
C GLN A 70 -3.63 -17.57 -6.18
N ALA A 71 -3.00 -18.71 -5.90
CA ALA A 71 -1.95 -18.82 -4.90
C ALA A 71 -0.69 -18.06 -5.35
N ASP A 72 -0.34 -18.18 -6.63
CA ASP A 72 0.86 -17.56 -7.20
C ASP A 72 0.72 -16.04 -7.32
N VAL A 73 -0.46 -15.53 -7.73
CA VAL A 73 -0.73 -14.09 -7.74
C VAL A 73 -0.62 -13.53 -6.33
N ARG A 74 -1.20 -14.21 -5.33
CA ARG A 74 -1.13 -13.77 -3.93
C ARG A 74 0.32 -13.72 -3.42
N ALA A 75 1.14 -14.70 -3.77
CA ALA A 75 2.55 -14.72 -3.40
C ALA A 75 3.33 -13.59 -4.10
N ALA A 76 3.07 -13.33 -5.38
CA ALA A 76 3.77 -12.33 -6.17
C ALA A 76 3.42 -10.88 -5.81
N ILE A 77 2.18 -10.61 -5.37
CA ILE A 77 1.76 -9.27 -4.91
C ILE A 77 2.05 -9.02 -3.42
N SER A 78 2.43 -10.06 -2.68
CA SER A 78 2.67 -9.95 -1.24
C SER A 78 4.03 -9.30 -0.98
N ASN A 79 4.03 -8.23 -0.17
CA ASN A 79 5.25 -7.64 0.37
C ASN A 79 5.81 -8.41 1.59
N ILE A 80 5.20 -9.55 1.94
CA ILE A 80 5.65 -10.39 3.06
C ILE A 80 6.85 -11.22 2.58
N VAL A 81 8.00 -11.01 3.22
CA VAL A 81 9.19 -11.84 2.99
C VAL A 81 8.91 -13.26 3.46
N PRO A 82 8.99 -14.28 2.58
CA PRO A 82 8.78 -15.66 3.00
C PRO A 82 9.88 -16.08 3.97
N CYS A 83 9.49 -16.56 5.16
CA CYS A 83 10.41 -17.14 6.13
C CYS A 83 10.80 -18.56 5.67
N PHE A 84 11.89 -18.65 4.91
CA PHE A 84 12.37 -19.91 4.33
C PHE A 84 12.69 -20.97 5.37
N GLU A 85 13.23 -20.58 6.53
CA GLU A 85 13.55 -21.49 7.64
C GLU A 85 12.32 -22.28 8.12
N ARG A 86 11.18 -21.59 8.26
CA ARG A 86 9.91 -22.20 8.68
C ARG A 86 9.31 -23.08 7.58
N LEU A 87 9.51 -22.74 6.31
CA LEU A 87 9.04 -23.55 5.19
C LEU A 87 9.84 -24.85 5.04
N ILE A 88 11.16 -24.80 5.28
CA ILE A 88 12.05 -25.96 5.20
C ILE A 88 11.82 -26.91 6.39
N SER A 89 11.47 -26.38 7.57
CA SER A 89 11.18 -27.19 8.76
C SER A 89 9.79 -27.85 8.77
N MET A 90 8.92 -27.53 7.81
CA MET A 90 7.56 -28.13 7.68
C MET A 90 7.53 -29.36 6.75
N LYS A 91 8.71 -29.91 6.42
CA LYS A 91 8.87 -31.16 5.66
C LYS A 91 8.92 -32.37 6.58
#